data_AF-A0AA40LF64-F1
#
_entry.id   AF-A0AA40LF64-F1
#
_cell.length_a   1.000
_cell.length_b   1.000
_cell.length_c   1.000
_cell.angle_alpha   90.00
_cell.angle_beta   90.00
_cell.angle_gamma   90.00
#
_symmetry.space_group_name_H-M   'P 1'
#
loop_
_entity.id
_entity.type
_entity.pdbx_description
1 polymer ?
#
loop_
_entity_poly.entity_id
_entity_poly.type
_entity_poly.pdbx_seq_one_letter_code
_entity_poly.pdbx_strand_id
1 'polypeptide(L)'
;MSASRAKKVKMATKSCPECDLQVPVACKSCPCGYIFINRKLLKVKQSDKSSPFTEVSNTMSLKDLRILFLYEFKLGHSAATASRNIISVFGEGSVNERTIRWWFEKFRSGDLV
;
A
#
# COMPACT_ATOMS: atom_id res chain seq x y z
N MET A 1 -5.15 -31.44 56.13
CA MET A 1 -4.98 -30.13 55.47
C MET A 1 -5.01 -30.37 53.97
N SER A 2 -6.13 -30.08 53.30
CA SER A 2 -6.30 -30.37 51.87
C SER A 2 -5.83 -29.17 51.03
N ALA A 3 -4.77 -29.36 50.24
CA ALA A 3 -4.24 -28.33 49.36
C ALA A 3 -5.16 -28.15 48.14
N SER A 4 -5.87 -27.02 48.08
CA SER A 4 -6.68 -26.62 46.92
C SER A 4 -5.76 -26.29 45.75
N ARG A 5 -5.64 -27.22 44.79
CA ARG A 5 -4.86 -27.05 43.56
C ARG A 5 -5.58 -26.03 42.66
N ALA A 6 -5.07 -24.80 42.60
CA ALA A 6 -5.61 -23.75 41.73
C ALA A 6 -5.56 -24.22 40.26
N LYS A 7 -6.72 -24.31 39.60
CA LYS A 7 -6.82 -24.64 38.17
C LYS A 7 -6.30 -23.45 37.36
N LYS A 8 -5.05 -23.54 36.89
CA LYS A 8 -4.42 -22.54 36.01
C LYS A 8 -5.17 -22.54 34.66
N VAL A 9 -5.94 -21.48 34.40
CA VAL A 9 -6.60 -21.26 33.10
C VAL A 9 -5.51 -21.09 32.04
N LYS A 10 -5.50 -21.96 31.03
CA LYS A 10 -4.56 -21.87 29.91
C LYS A 10 -5.06 -20.78 28.95
N MET A 11 -4.22 -19.80 28.67
CA MET A 11 -4.49 -18.75 27.69
C MET A 11 -4.59 -19.38 26.29
N ALA A 12 -5.62 -19.02 25.52
CA ALA A 12 -5.74 -19.47 24.13
C ALA A 12 -4.58 -18.91 23.29
N THR A 13 -3.89 -19.78 22.55
CA THR A 13 -2.77 -19.44 21.65
C THR A 13 -3.18 -19.59 20.18
N LYS A 14 -2.49 -18.86 19.30
CA LYS A 14 -2.54 -18.99 17.84
C LYS A 14 -1.13 -19.11 17.29
N SER A 15 -0.96 -19.86 16.21
CA SER A 15 0.33 -20.02 15.55
C SER A 15 0.61 -18.87 14.58
N CYS A 16 1.83 -18.34 14.60
CA CYS A 16 2.31 -17.41 13.58
C CYS A 16 2.63 -18.17 12.28
N PRO A 17 2.16 -17.74 11.10
CA PRO A 17 2.46 -18.43 9.84
C PRO A 17 3.91 -18.25 9.36
N GLU A 18 4.67 -17.33 9.94
CA GLU A 18 6.00 -16.98 9.45
C GLU A 18 7.13 -17.68 10.22
N CYS A 19 6.92 -17.95 11.51
CA CYS A 19 7.93 -18.59 12.37
C CYS A 19 7.36 -19.73 13.23
N ASP A 20 6.10 -20.12 12.98
CA ASP A 20 5.35 -21.16 13.72
C ASP A 20 5.26 -20.96 15.24
N LEU A 21 5.66 -19.78 15.72
CA LEU A 21 5.64 -19.44 17.13
C LEU A 21 4.18 -19.37 17.63
N GLN A 22 3.88 -20.10 18.71
CA GLN A 22 2.62 -19.98 19.40
C GLN A 22 2.58 -18.68 20.22
N VAL A 23 1.71 -17.77 19.80
CA VAL A 23 1.49 -16.48 20.48
C VAL A 23 0.08 -16.44 21.09
N PRO A 24 -0.14 -15.72 22.20
CA PRO A 24 -1.49 -15.49 22.72
C PRO A 24 -2.44 -14.93 21.65
N VAL A 25 -3.69 -15.39 21.63
CA VAL A 25 -4.70 -14.91 20.67
C VAL A 25 -4.86 -13.38 20.72
N ALA A 26 -4.69 -12.78 21.91
CA ALA A 26 -4.76 -11.34 22.14
C ALA A 26 -3.61 -10.53 21.50
N CYS A 27 -2.49 -11.16 21.15
CA CYS A 27 -1.36 -10.46 20.53
C CYS A 27 -1.74 -9.99 19.11
N LYS A 28 -1.58 -8.70 18.83
CA LYS A 28 -1.80 -8.11 17.50
C LYS A 28 -0.62 -8.34 16.56
N SER A 29 0.55 -8.69 17.10
CA SER A 29 1.76 -9.00 16.35
C SER A 29 2.52 -10.17 16.97
N CYS A 30 3.28 -10.86 16.15
CA CYS A 30 4.28 -11.82 16.56
C CYS A 30 5.62 -11.09 16.79
N PRO A 31 6.48 -11.53 17.73
CA PRO A 31 7.83 -10.99 17.87
C PRO A 31 8.70 -11.11 16.61
N CYS A 32 8.35 -11.97 15.63
CA CYS A 32 9.04 -11.99 14.34
C CYS A 32 8.71 -10.80 13.43
N GLY A 33 7.70 -9.98 13.79
CA GLY A 33 7.23 -8.84 12.99
C GLY A 33 5.89 -9.07 12.29
N TYR A 34 5.41 -10.32 12.21
CA TYR A 34 4.14 -10.64 11.57
C TYR A 34 2.94 -10.00 12.31
N ILE A 35 2.08 -9.27 11.61
CA ILE A 35 0.92 -8.59 12.19
C ILE A 35 -0.36 -9.41 11.97
N PHE A 36 -1.03 -9.79 13.06
CA PHE A 36 -2.35 -10.42 13.04
C PHE A 36 -3.43 -9.33 12.93
N ILE A 37 -3.56 -8.71 11.76
CA ILE A 37 -4.49 -7.60 11.51
C ILE A 37 -5.93 -8.04 11.79
N ASN A 38 -6.64 -7.29 12.62
CA ASN A 38 -8.07 -7.49 12.85
C ASN A 38 -8.87 -6.73 11.77
N ARG A 39 -9.68 -7.46 10.99
CA ARG A 39 -10.42 -6.93 9.83
C ARG A 39 -11.35 -5.75 10.17
N LYS A 40 -11.69 -5.52 11.45
CA LYS A 40 -12.56 -4.42 11.90
C LYS A 40 -11.97 -3.00 11.70
N LEU A 41 -10.67 -2.83 11.48
CA LEU A 41 -10.07 -1.50 11.28
C LEU A 41 -9.94 -1.05 9.81
N LEU A 42 -10.34 -1.88 8.83
CA LEU A 42 -10.29 -1.52 7.40
C LEU A 42 -11.53 -0.76 6.90
N LYS A 43 -12.37 -0.19 7.78
CA LYS A 43 -13.45 0.71 7.38
C LYS A 43 -12.97 2.17 7.21
N VAL A 44 -11.80 2.37 6.61
CA VAL A 44 -11.43 3.63 5.96
C VAL A 44 -11.42 3.35 4.45
N LYS A 45 -12.58 3.62 3.83
CA LYS A 45 -12.83 3.78 2.39
C LYS A 45 -11.80 3.14 1.44
N GLN A 46 -11.88 1.83 1.25
CA GLN A 46 -11.57 1.21 -0.03
C GLN A 46 -12.90 0.93 -0.74
N SER A 47 -13.22 1.77 -1.72
CA SER A 47 -14.16 1.38 -2.77
C SER A 47 -13.37 0.50 -3.73
N ASP A 48 -13.12 -0.74 -3.32
CA ASP A 48 -12.52 -1.77 -4.18
C ASP A 48 -13.50 -2.13 -5.29
N LYS A 49 -13.17 -1.72 -6.52
CA LYS A 49 -13.43 -2.57 -7.68
C LYS A 49 -12.10 -3.19 -8.07
N SER A 50 -11.89 -4.40 -7.59
CA SER A 50 -10.80 -5.28 -8.00
C SER A 50 -11.09 -5.86 -9.39
N SER A 51 -10.09 -5.81 -10.27
CA SER A 51 -9.89 -6.86 -11.27
C SER A 51 -8.55 -7.52 -10.98
N PRO A 52 -8.50 -8.84 -10.73
CA PRO A 52 -7.27 -9.55 -10.43
C PRO A 52 -6.76 -10.25 -11.68
N PHE A 53 -5.84 -9.64 -12.43
CA PHE A 53 -4.83 -10.40 -13.18
C PHE A 53 -3.65 -9.52 -13.59
N THR A 54 -2.47 -10.14 -13.54
CA THR A 54 -1.10 -9.63 -13.77
C THR A 54 -0.52 -8.69 -12.71
N GLU A 55 -0.05 -9.31 -11.62
CA GLU A 55 1.22 -8.92 -11.02
C GLU A 55 2.32 -8.93 -12.11
N VAL A 56 2.77 -7.74 -12.50
CA VAL A 56 4.20 -7.51 -12.70
C VAL A 56 4.54 -6.42 -11.70
N SER A 57 5.24 -6.79 -10.64
CA SER A 57 5.90 -5.87 -9.72
C SER A 57 7.06 -5.15 -10.43
N ASN A 58 6.72 -4.37 -11.47
CA ASN A 58 7.48 -3.21 -11.91
C ASN A 58 6.88 -2.02 -11.17
N THR A 59 7.14 -1.91 -9.87
CA THR A 59 6.74 -0.74 -9.10
C THR A 59 7.61 0.43 -9.56
N MET A 60 7.20 1.10 -10.65
CA MET A 60 7.77 2.38 -11.06
C MET A 60 7.76 3.30 -9.85
N SER A 61 8.93 3.79 -9.44
CA SER A 61 9.00 4.61 -8.26
C SER A 61 8.35 5.96 -8.53
N LEU A 62 7.93 6.66 -7.48
CA LEU A 62 7.46 8.05 -7.62
C LEU A 62 8.52 8.95 -8.27
N LYS A 63 9.81 8.60 -8.20
CA LYS A 63 10.88 9.34 -8.86
C LYS A 63 10.86 9.12 -10.38
N ASP A 64 10.64 7.89 -10.83
CA ASP A 64 10.55 7.56 -12.26
C ASP A 64 9.31 8.21 -12.88
N LEU A 65 8.19 8.20 -12.16
CA LEU A 65 6.97 8.90 -12.56
C LEU A 65 7.18 10.42 -12.66
N ARG A 66 7.93 11.04 -11.74
CA ARG A 66 8.27 12.48 -11.83
C ARG A 66 9.06 12.80 -13.09
N ILE A 67 10.02 11.95 -13.47
CA ILE A 67 10.80 12.12 -14.70
C ILE A 67 9.87 12.08 -15.92
N LEU A 68 8.92 11.15 -15.95
CA LEU A 68 7.91 11.08 -17.01
C LEU A 68 7.01 12.32 -17.04
N PHE A 69 6.58 12.82 -15.88
CA PHE A 69 5.79 14.05 -15.80
C PHE A 69 6.59 15.25 -16.34
N LEU A 70 7.87 15.35 -16.00
CA LEU A 70 8.73 16.42 -16.50
C LEU A 70 8.93 16.30 -18.01
N TYR A 71 9.10 15.10 -18.54
CA TYR A 71 9.20 14.83 -19.97
C TYR A 71 7.94 15.32 -20.71
N GLU A 72 6.75 14.87 -20.29
CA GLU A 72 5.47 15.29 -20.88
C GLU A 72 5.23 16.80 -20.75
N PHE A 73 5.64 17.40 -19.63
CA PHE A 73 5.57 18.84 -19.43
C PHE A 73 6.46 19.60 -20.42
N LYS A 74 7.68 19.13 -20.65
CA LYS A 74 8.60 19.71 -21.65
C LYS A 74 8.12 19.53 -23.09
N LEU A 75 7.31 18.51 -23.37
CA LEU A 75 6.62 18.36 -24.65
C LEU A 75 5.46 19.35 -24.84
N GLY A 76 5.08 20.11 -23.79
CA GLY A 76 3.96 21.04 -23.85
C GLY A 76 2.58 20.36 -23.81
N HIS A 77 2.53 19.07 -23.45
CA HIS A 77 1.26 18.39 -23.29
C HIS A 77 0.49 18.93 -22.09
N SER A 78 -0.85 18.83 -22.14
CA SER A 78 -1.68 19.08 -20.96
C SER A 78 -1.61 17.91 -19.99
N ALA A 79 -1.94 18.13 -18.72
CA ALA A 79 -1.95 17.07 -17.72
C ALA A 79 -2.92 15.91 -18.07
N ALA A 80 -4.03 16.21 -18.74
CA ALA A 80 -4.96 15.19 -19.23
C ALA A 80 -4.36 14.34 -20.36
N THR A 81 -3.64 14.97 -21.29
CA THR A 81 -2.93 14.25 -22.36
C THR A 81 -1.78 13.42 -21.80
N ALA A 82 -0.97 13.99 -20.91
CA ALA A 82 0.10 13.28 -20.22
C ALA A 82 -0.44 12.06 -19.44
N SER A 83 -1.58 12.22 -18.74
CA SER A 83 -2.23 11.11 -18.03
C SER A 83 -2.61 9.98 -18.98
N ARG A 84 -3.21 10.30 -20.14
CA ARG A 84 -3.58 9.29 -21.14
C ARG A 84 -2.36 8.60 -21.74
N ASN A 85 -1.30 9.35 -22.05
CA ASN A 85 -0.06 8.79 -22.59
C ASN A 85 0.58 7.80 -21.60
N ILE A 86 0.67 8.20 -20.33
CA ILE A 86 1.25 7.36 -19.28
C ILE A 86 0.37 6.14 -19.02
N ILE A 87 -0.95 6.30 -18.90
CA ILE A 87 -1.88 5.16 -18.73
C ILE A 87 -1.83 4.21 -19.93
N SER A 88 -1.68 4.73 -21.15
CA SER A 88 -1.58 3.89 -22.35
C SER A 88 -0.32 3.02 -22.39
N VAL A 89 0.78 3.47 -21.77
CA VAL A 89 2.06 2.73 -21.74
C VAL A 89 2.16 1.84 -20.51
N PHE A 90 1.73 2.34 -19.35
CA PHE A 90 1.94 1.70 -18.05
C PHE A 90 0.69 1.02 -17.48
N GLY A 91 -0.47 1.13 -18.13
CA GLY A 91 -1.74 0.56 -17.68
C GLY A 91 -2.61 1.50 -16.85
N GLU A 92 -3.86 1.08 -16.64
CA GLU A 92 -4.85 1.81 -15.84
C GLU A 92 -4.49 1.74 -14.35
N GLY A 93 -4.61 2.87 -13.64
CA GLY A 93 -4.26 2.97 -12.22
C GLY A 93 -2.79 3.33 -11.95
N SER A 94 -1.95 3.39 -12.98
CA SER A 94 -0.52 3.70 -12.84
C SER A 94 -0.26 5.15 -12.38
N VAL A 95 -1.10 6.09 -12.81
CA VAL A 95 -1.03 7.51 -12.40
C VAL A 95 -2.42 8.13 -12.30
N ASN A 96 -2.55 9.14 -11.44
CA ASN A 96 -3.76 9.96 -11.31
C ASN A 96 -3.53 11.33 -11.96
N GLU A 97 -4.45 11.79 -12.80
CA GLU A 97 -4.41 13.11 -13.44
C GLU A 97 -4.21 14.24 -12.42
N ARG A 98 -4.82 14.13 -11.23
CA ARG A 98 -4.66 15.13 -10.16
C ARG A 98 -3.20 15.28 -9.73
N THR A 99 -2.47 14.16 -9.67
CA THR A 99 -1.04 14.14 -9.33
C THR A 99 -0.23 14.85 -10.42
N ILE A 100 -0.52 14.58 -11.69
CA ILE A 100 0.16 15.20 -12.84
C ILE A 100 -0.11 16.71 -12.86
N ARG A 101 -1.36 17.14 -12.67
CA ARG A 101 -1.71 18.56 -12.57
C ARG A 101 -0.93 19.29 -11.48
N TRP A 102 -0.83 18.68 -10.30
CA TRP A 102 -0.07 19.24 -9.20
C TRP A 102 1.43 19.39 -9.55
N TRP A 103 2.03 18.36 -10.17
CA TRP A 103 3.41 18.43 -10.65
C TRP A 103 3.62 19.49 -11.73
N PHE A 104 2.69 19.63 -12.68
CA PHE A 104 2.78 20.65 -13.73
C PHE A 104 2.67 22.08 -13.18
N GLU A 105 1.92 22.28 -12.10
CA GLU A 105 1.94 23.55 -11.35
C GLU A 105 3.30 23.77 -10.69
N LYS A 106 3.86 22.74 -10.06
CA LYS A 106 5.17 22.79 -9.41
C LYS A 106 6.30 23.11 -10.40
N PHE A 107 6.28 22.49 -11.58
CA PHE A 107 7.25 22.75 -12.65
C PHE A 107 7.14 24.18 -13.20
N ARG A 108 5.93 24.73 -13.31
CA ARG A 108 5.71 26.14 -13.68
C ARG A 108 6.29 27.11 -12.65
N SER A 109 6.28 26.73 -11.37
CA SER A 109 6.90 27.50 -10.29
C SER A 109 8.42 27.38 -10.22
N GLY A 110 9.05 26.63 -11.13
CA GLY A 110 10.51 26.49 -11.21
C GLY A 110 11.11 25.47 -10.24
N ASP A 111 10.29 24.68 -9.55
CA ASP A 111 10.75 23.66 -8.62
C ASP A 111 10.83 22.29 -9.33
N LEU A 112 12.04 21.92 -9.73
CA LEU A 112 12.34 20.75 -10.57
C LEU A 112 12.81 19.51 -9.79
N VAL A 113 12.64 19.45 -8.46
CA VAL A 113 13.21 18.39 -7.59
C VAL A 113 12.15 17.67 -6.73
#